data_AF-A0A835R0F6-F1
#
_entry.id   AF-A0A835R0F6-F1
#
_cell.length_a   1.000
_cell.length_b   1.000
_cell.length_c   1.000
_cell.angle_alpha   90.00
_cell.angle_beta   90.00
_cell.angle_gamma   90.00
#
_symmetry.space_group_name_H-M   'P 1'
#
loop_
_entity.id
_entity.type
_entity.pdbx_description
1 polymer ?
#
loop_
_entity_poly.entity_id
_entity_poly.type
_entity_poly.pdbx_seq_one_letter_code
_entity_poly.pdbx_strand_id
1 'polypeptide(L)'
;MHSPWYNSYNYHYMEGETMRVMYEPWFVNYKVDVVFAGHVHAYERSERISNIAYNIVNGQCSPVPDQSAPVYITIGDGGNQEGLATNMTEPQPNYSAFREASFGHAIFDIKNRTHAYYSWHRNEDGYAVEADKMWFTNRFWHPTEESSAYV
;
A
#
# COMPACT_ATOMS: atom_id res chain seq x y z
N MET A 1 -7.63 -4.82 -6.39
CA MET A 1 -7.14 -5.98 -7.20
C MET A 1 -6.80 -7.13 -6.25
N HIS A 2 -6.45 -8.32 -6.73
CA HIS A 2 -6.10 -9.41 -5.81
C HIS A 2 -4.60 -9.42 -5.46
N SER A 3 -3.73 -9.64 -6.45
CA SER A 3 -2.26 -9.67 -6.26
C SER A 3 -1.68 -8.25 -6.13
N PRO A 4 -0.93 -7.92 -5.07
CA PRO A 4 -0.32 -6.61 -4.86
C PRO A 4 0.85 -6.34 -5.81
N TRP A 5 0.98 -5.09 -6.26
CA TRP A 5 2.11 -4.67 -7.11
C TRP A 5 3.33 -4.25 -6.29
N TYR A 6 3.08 -3.64 -5.13
CA TYR A 6 4.10 -3.34 -4.14
C TYR A 6 3.87 -4.27 -2.95
N ASN A 7 4.81 -5.18 -2.75
CA ASN A 7 4.79 -6.22 -1.75
C ASN A 7 6.22 -6.45 -1.26
N SER A 8 6.49 -6.21 0.02
CA SER A 8 7.78 -6.49 0.64
C SER A 8 7.77 -7.73 1.53
N TYR A 9 6.75 -8.60 1.38
CA TYR A 9 6.78 -9.97 1.88
C TYR A 9 7.44 -10.89 0.86
N ASN A 10 8.14 -11.91 1.36
CA ASN A 10 8.74 -12.94 0.51
C ASN A 10 7.67 -13.82 -0.17
N TYR A 11 6.51 -13.98 0.47
CA TYR A 11 5.37 -14.69 -0.09
C TYR A 11 4.75 -13.88 -1.23
N HIS A 12 4.61 -14.48 -2.41
CA HIS A 12 4.15 -13.84 -3.65
C HIS A 12 4.96 -12.60 -4.07
N TYR A 13 6.25 -12.56 -3.72
CA TYR A 13 7.13 -11.45 -4.08
C TYR A 13 7.24 -11.30 -5.61
N MET A 14 7.04 -10.08 -6.11
CA MET A 14 7.07 -9.70 -7.53
C MET A 14 6.02 -10.36 -8.46
N GLU A 15 5.02 -11.08 -7.93
CA GLU A 15 3.98 -11.67 -8.79
C GLU A 15 3.13 -10.60 -9.52
N GLY A 16 2.93 -9.44 -8.88
CA GLY A 16 2.18 -8.31 -9.45
C GLY A 16 2.89 -7.54 -10.57
N GLU A 17 4.17 -7.80 -10.84
CA GLU A 17 4.99 -6.99 -11.75
C GLU A 17 4.41 -6.89 -13.17
N THR A 18 3.84 -7.98 -13.68
CA THR A 18 3.26 -8.00 -15.04
C THR A 18 2.09 -7.03 -15.18
N MET A 19 1.23 -6.91 -14.16
CA MET A 19 0.15 -5.93 -14.16
C MET A 19 0.67 -4.52 -13.87
N ARG A 20 1.65 -4.38 -12.97
CA ARG A 20 2.27 -3.09 -12.64
C ARG A 20 2.82 -2.39 -13.88
N VAL A 21 3.62 -3.10 -14.68
CA VAL A 21 4.21 -2.55 -15.92
C VAL A 21 3.15 -2.04 -16.90
N MET A 22 1.99 -2.70 -16.97
CA MET A 22 0.91 -2.33 -17.90
C MET A 22 0.07 -1.14 -17.40
N TYR A 23 -0.19 -1.06 -16.10
CA TYR A 23 -1.26 -0.21 -15.57
C TYR A 23 -0.81 0.85 -14.57
N GLU A 24 0.36 0.72 -13.94
CA GLU A 24 0.88 1.74 -13.03
C GLU A 24 0.98 3.12 -13.70
N PRO A 25 1.44 3.27 -14.96
CA PRO A 25 1.45 4.58 -15.62
C PRO A 25 0.06 5.22 -15.70
N TRP A 26 -1.00 4.42 -15.84
CA TRP A 26 -2.37 4.92 -15.86
C TRP A 26 -2.83 5.33 -14.46
N PHE A 27 -2.48 4.57 -13.43
CA PHE A 27 -2.87 4.91 -12.06
C PHE A 27 -2.26 6.25 -11.62
N VAL A 28 -1.00 6.48 -11.97
CA VAL A 28 -0.31 7.75 -11.75
C VAL A 28 -0.93 8.87 -12.58
N ASN A 29 -1.16 8.64 -13.88
CA ASN A 29 -1.75 9.66 -14.77
C ASN A 29 -3.16 10.11 -14.33
N TYR A 30 -3.98 9.17 -13.86
CA TYR A 30 -5.33 9.43 -13.37
C TYR A 30 -5.40 9.72 -11.87
N LYS A 31 -4.24 9.85 -11.20
CA LYS A 31 -4.14 10.27 -9.80
C LYS A 31 -5.00 9.43 -8.86
N VAL A 32 -4.92 8.11 -9.01
CA VAL A 32 -5.63 7.18 -8.11
C VAL A 32 -5.22 7.48 -6.67
N ASP A 33 -6.19 7.58 -5.76
CA ASP A 33 -5.92 7.89 -4.34
C ASP A 33 -5.26 6.71 -3.61
N VAL A 34 -5.83 5.51 -3.77
CA VAL A 34 -5.45 4.28 -3.05
C VAL A 34 -5.75 3.05 -3.91
N VAL A 35 -4.92 2.00 -3.78
CA VAL A 35 -5.12 0.68 -4.38
C VAL A 35 -5.11 -0.37 -3.28
N PHE A 36 -6.23 -1.08 -3.12
CA PHE A 36 -6.32 -2.22 -2.20
C PHE A 36 -6.04 -3.54 -2.92
N ALA A 37 -5.23 -4.38 -2.28
CA ALA A 37 -4.92 -5.75 -2.66
C ALA A 37 -5.04 -6.70 -1.47
N GLY A 38 -5.13 -8.01 -1.75
CA GLY A 38 -5.10 -9.07 -0.74
C GLY A 38 -3.94 -9.99 -1.06
N HIS A 39 -4.25 -11.28 -1.22
CA HIS A 39 -3.34 -12.33 -1.72
C HIS A 39 -2.19 -12.69 -0.76
N VAL A 40 -1.40 -11.72 -0.34
CA VAL A 40 -0.42 -11.89 0.74
C VAL A 40 -1.16 -11.84 2.07
N HIS A 41 -0.95 -12.87 2.90
CA HIS A 41 -1.66 -13.07 4.16
C HIS A 41 -1.08 -12.24 5.31
N ALA A 42 -1.00 -10.94 5.11
CA ALA A 42 -0.46 -9.97 6.05
C ALA A 42 -0.93 -8.56 5.69
N TYR A 43 -0.52 -7.58 6.49
CA TYR A 43 -0.78 -6.16 6.25
C TYR A 43 0.47 -5.43 5.72
N GLU A 44 0.27 -4.56 4.73
CA GLU A 44 1.29 -3.62 4.26
C GLU A 44 0.66 -2.33 3.72
N ARG A 45 1.29 -1.19 3.99
CA ARG A 45 0.98 0.11 3.39
C ARG A 45 2.25 0.72 2.80
N SER A 46 2.17 1.09 1.53
CA SER A 46 3.28 1.77 0.84
C SER A 46 3.30 3.27 1.14
N GLU A 47 4.43 3.90 0.84
CA GLU A 47 4.49 5.34 0.56
C GLU A 47 3.85 5.63 -0.81
N ARG A 48 3.63 6.91 -1.14
CA ARG A 48 3.26 7.33 -2.50
C ARG A 48 4.48 7.35 -3.41
N ILE A 49 4.59 6.31 -4.22
CA ILE A 49 5.75 6.01 -5.03
C ILE A 49 5.31 5.52 -6.41
N SER A 50 6.14 5.75 -7.41
CA SER A 50 5.96 5.16 -8.74
C SER A 50 7.27 4.57 -9.28
N ASN A 51 7.16 3.55 -10.12
CA ASN A 51 8.28 2.95 -10.84
C ASN A 51 7.98 2.79 -12.34
N ILE A 52 7.65 3.93 -12.96
CA ILE A 52 7.17 4.02 -14.35
C ILE A 52 8.20 4.59 -15.34
N ALA A 53 9.40 4.93 -14.87
CA ALA A 53 10.42 5.58 -15.70
C ALA A 53 11.23 4.59 -16.57
N TYR A 54 11.22 3.30 -16.25
CA TYR A 54 12.07 2.31 -16.88
C TYR A 54 11.80 2.18 -18.40
N ASN A 55 12.85 2.25 -19.22
CA ASN A 55 12.74 2.10 -20.68
C ASN A 55 13.77 1.12 -21.28
N ILE A 56 14.22 0.15 -20.48
CA ILE A 56 15.31 -0.80 -20.79
C ILE A 56 16.70 -0.15 -20.76
N VAL A 57 16.91 0.92 -21.53
CA VAL A 57 18.24 1.52 -21.75
C VAL A 57 18.66 2.45 -20.61
N ASN A 58 17.72 3.14 -19.98
CA ASN A 58 18.00 4.14 -18.94
C ASN A 58 18.34 3.55 -17.56
N GLY A 59 18.05 2.27 -17.32
CA GLY A 59 18.25 1.62 -16.02
C GLY A 59 17.44 2.23 -14.86
N GLN A 60 16.43 3.06 -15.14
CA GLN A 60 15.64 3.73 -14.11
C GLN A 60 14.52 2.81 -13.59
N CYS A 61 14.89 1.82 -12.77
CA CYS A 61 14.00 0.77 -12.27
C CYS A 61 13.77 0.81 -10.74
N SER A 62 14.23 1.85 -10.06
CA SER A 62 13.98 2.06 -8.64
C SER A 62 12.68 2.86 -8.43
N PRO A 63 11.79 2.43 -7.53
CA PRO A 63 10.65 3.25 -7.14
C PRO A 63 11.11 4.59 -6.55
N VAL A 64 10.43 5.67 -6.92
CA VAL A 64 10.72 7.03 -6.45
C VAL A 64 9.46 7.68 -5.86
N PRO A 65 9.60 8.60 -4.89
CA PRO A 65 8.46 9.37 -4.37
C PRO A 65 7.70 10.08 -5.50
N ASP A 66 6.37 9.94 -5.52
CA ASP A 66 5.51 10.53 -6.53
C ASP A 66 4.14 10.86 -5.93
N GLN A 67 3.87 12.15 -5.73
CA GLN A 67 2.61 12.62 -5.14
C GLN A 67 1.37 12.36 -6.02
N SER A 68 1.56 12.03 -7.31
CA SER A 68 0.47 11.61 -8.19
C SER A 68 0.19 10.11 -8.12
N ALA A 69 1.05 9.33 -7.49
CA ALA A 69 0.85 7.89 -7.33
C ALA A 69 -0.13 7.57 -6.19
N PRO A 70 -0.85 6.44 -6.27
CA PRO A 70 -1.66 5.94 -5.17
C PRO A 70 -0.80 5.45 -4.00
N VAL A 71 -1.42 5.36 -2.83
CA VAL A 71 -0.94 4.46 -1.77
C VAL A 71 -1.38 3.04 -2.12
N TYR A 72 -0.47 2.08 -2.05
CA TYR A 72 -0.78 0.66 -2.22
C TYR A 72 -0.94 0.02 -0.84
N ILE A 73 -2.05 -0.69 -0.63
CA ILE A 73 -2.37 -1.35 0.63
C ILE A 73 -2.65 -2.82 0.37
N THR A 74 -1.86 -3.67 1.02
CA THR A 74 -2.10 -5.11 1.13
C THR A 74 -2.89 -5.36 2.42
N ILE A 75 -4.09 -5.90 2.29
CA ILE A 75 -5.02 -6.22 3.38
C ILE A 75 -5.60 -7.64 3.18
N GLY A 76 -4.69 -8.61 2.99
CA GLY A 76 -5.02 -10.03 2.75
C GLY A 76 -5.08 -10.87 4.03
N ASP A 77 -5.09 -10.22 5.19
CA ASP A 77 -4.95 -10.72 6.55
C ASP A 77 -6.28 -11.07 7.24
N GLY A 78 -7.30 -11.46 6.47
CA GLY A 78 -8.65 -11.72 6.99
C GLY A 78 -8.84 -13.02 7.79
N GLY A 79 -7.79 -13.81 8.03
CA GLY A 79 -7.89 -15.07 8.79
C GLY A 79 -8.04 -16.35 7.96
N ASN A 80 -7.32 -16.45 6.83
CA ASN A 80 -7.34 -17.65 5.99
C ASN A 80 -6.69 -18.88 6.69
N GLN A 81 -6.98 -20.08 6.20
CA GLN A 81 -6.47 -21.34 6.77
C GLN A 81 -4.99 -21.62 6.51
N GLU A 82 -4.38 -20.96 5.52
CA GLU A 82 -2.96 -21.13 5.17
C GLU A 82 -2.03 -20.44 6.18
N GLY A 83 -2.59 -19.52 7.00
CA GLY A 83 -1.88 -18.81 8.04
C GLY A 83 -1.29 -17.48 7.58
N LEU A 84 -0.53 -16.84 8.48
CA LEU A 84 0.09 -15.54 8.25
C LEU A 84 1.38 -15.65 7.41
N ALA A 85 1.58 -14.70 6.50
CA ALA A 85 2.85 -14.50 5.82
C ALA A 85 3.78 -13.69 6.72
N THR A 86 4.67 -14.35 7.48
CA THR A 86 5.55 -13.67 8.46
C THR A 86 6.91 -13.28 7.91
N ASN A 87 7.33 -13.88 6.79
CA ASN A 87 8.67 -13.68 6.24
C ASN A 87 8.70 -12.46 5.31
N MET A 88 9.42 -11.41 5.72
CA MET A 88 9.56 -10.14 4.99
C MET A 88 10.92 -10.02 4.31
N THR A 89 11.03 -9.21 3.26
CA THR A 89 12.32 -8.81 2.71
C THR A 89 13.02 -7.88 3.71
N GLU A 90 14.33 -8.05 3.89
CA GLU A 90 15.13 -7.22 4.79
C GLU A 90 16.30 -6.54 4.06
N PRO A 91 16.58 -5.24 4.32
CA PRO A 91 15.82 -4.34 5.20
C PRO A 91 14.44 -3.97 4.63
N GLN A 92 13.57 -3.36 5.44
CA GLN A 92 12.34 -2.73 4.94
C GLN A 92 12.68 -1.75 3.80
N PRO A 93 12.13 -1.96 2.59
CA PRO A 93 12.43 -1.09 1.47
C PRO A 93 11.76 0.27 1.66
N ASN A 94 12.39 1.34 1.19
CA ASN A 94 11.90 2.72 1.37
C ASN A 94 10.49 2.99 0.80
N TYR A 95 9.97 2.12 -0.07
CA TYR A 95 8.60 2.23 -0.57
C TYR A 95 7.54 1.71 0.41
N SER A 96 7.93 0.92 1.42
CA SER A 96 7.05 0.33 2.41
C SER A 96 7.02 1.23 3.65
N ALA A 97 5.87 1.86 3.93
CA ALA A 97 5.71 2.78 5.06
C ALA A 97 5.45 2.02 6.37
N PHE A 98 4.59 1.00 6.31
CA PHE A 98 4.26 0.13 7.44
C PHE A 98 3.97 -1.28 6.95
N ARG A 99 4.38 -2.30 7.71
CA ARG A 99 4.09 -3.70 7.43
C ARG A 99 4.06 -4.51 8.72
N GLU A 100 3.07 -5.38 8.86
CA GLU A 100 2.95 -6.28 10.00
C GLU A 100 2.20 -7.56 9.64
N ALA A 101 2.68 -8.70 10.15
CA ALA A 101 2.05 -10.00 9.98
C ALA A 101 1.13 -10.32 11.17
N SER A 102 -0.06 -9.73 11.15
CA SER A 102 -1.14 -9.97 12.12
C SER A 102 -2.45 -10.11 11.36
N PHE A 103 -3.41 -10.88 11.88
CA PHE A 103 -4.75 -10.91 11.29
C PHE A 103 -5.52 -9.65 11.67
N GLY A 104 -6.38 -9.18 10.77
CA GLY A 104 -7.08 -7.93 10.99
C GLY A 104 -8.05 -7.57 9.87
N HIS A 105 -8.48 -6.31 9.92
CA HIS A 105 -9.26 -5.67 8.88
C HIS A 105 -9.00 -4.16 8.90
N ALA A 106 -9.35 -3.47 7.80
CA ALA A 106 -9.20 -2.03 7.71
C ALA A 106 -10.52 -1.32 7.42
N ILE A 107 -10.59 -0.07 7.85
CA ILE A 107 -11.69 0.86 7.59
C ILE A 107 -11.13 2.03 6.79
N PHE A 108 -11.79 2.36 5.68
CA PHE A 108 -11.52 3.55 4.88
C PHE A 108 -12.74 4.48 4.93
N ASP A 109 -12.67 5.48 5.80
CA ASP A 109 -13.78 6.34 6.20
C ASP A 109 -13.70 7.71 5.49
N ILE A 110 -14.45 7.85 4.41
CA ILE A 110 -14.50 9.07 3.59
C ILE A 110 -15.25 10.17 4.36
N LYS A 111 -14.54 11.25 4.70
CA LYS A 111 -15.13 12.38 5.43
C LYS A 111 -15.77 13.41 4.52
N ASN A 112 -15.08 13.74 3.43
CA ASN A 112 -15.53 14.71 2.44
C ASN A 112 -14.69 14.58 1.16
N ARG A 113 -14.86 15.50 0.20
CA ARG A 113 -14.13 15.47 -1.08
C ARG A 113 -12.60 15.59 -0.94
N THR A 114 -12.08 16.06 0.20
CA THR A 114 -10.64 16.26 0.41
C THR A 114 -10.02 15.27 1.38
N HIS A 115 -10.77 14.67 2.31
CA HIS A 115 -10.23 13.81 3.36
C HIS A 115 -10.93 12.46 3.45
N ALA A 116 -10.13 11.41 3.60
CA ALA A 116 -10.57 10.12 4.10
C ALA A 116 -9.65 9.68 5.24
N TYR A 117 -10.19 8.97 6.22
CA TYR A 117 -9.43 8.42 7.33
C TYR A 117 -9.27 6.92 7.16
N TYR A 118 -8.05 6.45 7.15
CA TYR A 118 -7.72 5.03 7.06
C TYR A 118 -7.23 4.54 8.42
N SER A 119 -7.72 3.37 8.83
CA SER A 119 -7.28 2.69 10.05
C SER A 119 -7.28 1.17 9.83
N TRP A 120 -6.21 0.50 10.26
CA TRP A 120 -6.09 -0.95 10.33
C TRP A 120 -6.20 -1.43 11.78
N HIS A 121 -6.97 -2.50 11.99
CA HIS A 121 -7.35 -3.05 13.29
C HIS A 121 -6.94 -4.51 13.36
N ARG A 122 -6.11 -4.86 14.34
CA ARG A 122 -5.66 -6.24 14.57
C ARG A 122 -6.71 -7.01 15.37
N ASN A 123 -6.82 -8.30 15.09
CA ASN A 123 -7.78 -9.18 15.77
C ASN A 123 -7.44 -9.41 17.25
N GLU A 124 -6.16 -9.28 17.63
CA GLU A 124 -5.68 -9.44 19.01
C GLU A 124 -5.86 -8.20 19.89
N ASP A 125 -6.11 -7.04 19.27
CA ASP A 125 -6.35 -5.80 20.00
C ASP A 125 -7.85 -5.63 20.36
N GLY A 126 -8.15 -4.61 21.18
CA GLY A 126 -9.54 -4.20 21.40
C GLY A 126 -10.16 -3.60 20.14
N TYR A 127 -11.48 -3.74 19.97
CA TYR A 127 -12.22 -3.33 18.76
C TYR A 127 -12.04 -1.87 18.30
N ALA A 128 -11.60 -0.96 19.18
CA ALA A 128 -11.40 0.45 18.87
C ALA A 128 -9.91 0.83 18.72
N VAL A 129 -9.00 -0.14 18.77
CA VAL A 129 -7.56 0.08 18.70
C VAL A 129 -7.11 0.04 17.24
N GLU A 130 -6.51 1.14 16.80
CA GLU A 130 -5.98 1.31 15.46
C GLU A 130 -4.46 1.07 15.50
N ALA A 131 -4.00 -0.04 14.94
CA ALA A 131 -2.58 -0.43 14.95
C ALA A 131 -1.76 0.36 13.91
N ASP A 132 -2.36 0.67 12.76
CA ASP A 132 -1.85 1.64 11.79
C ASP A 132 -2.99 2.55 11.33
N LYS A 133 -2.65 3.81 11.03
CA LYS A 133 -3.64 4.82 10.66
C LYS A 133 -3.02 5.94 9.84
N MET A 134 -3.83 6.50 8.96
CA MET A 134 -3.37 7.56 8.06
C MET A 134 -4.53 8.43 7.59
N TRP A 135 -4.30 9.74 7.50
CA TRP A 135 -5.18 10.63 6.77
C TRP A 135 -4.80 10.64 5.29
N PHE A 136 -5.78 10.35 4.45
CA PHE A 136 -5.70 10.52 3.00
C PHE A 136 -6.19 11.92 2.62
N THR A 137 -5.38 12.64 1.86
CA THR A 137 -5.75 13.86 1.15
C THR A 137 -5.96 13.57 -0.33
N ASN A 138 -7.14 13.93 -0.83
CA ASN A 138 -7.56 13.53 -2.17
C ASN A 138 -6.64 14.10 -3.26
N ARG A 139 -6.17 13.25 -4.17
CA ARG A 139 -5.20 13.61 -5.22
C ARG A 139 -5.72 14.60 -6.27
N PHE A 140 -7.03 14.84 -6.33
CA PHE A 140 -7.65 15.83 -7.21
C PHE A 140 -7.99 17.12 -6.48
N TRP A 141 -8.68 17.03 -5.33
CA TRP A 141 -9.21 18.18 -4.60
C TRP A 141 -8.26 18.75 -3.54
N HIS A 142 -7.26 17.99 -3.08
CA HIS A 142 -6.29 18.41 -2.07
C HIS A 142 -4.96 17.62 -2.14
N PRO A 143 -4.15 17.79 -3.21
CA PRO A 143 -2.93 17.00 -3.44
C PRO A 143 -1.76 17.52 -2.60
N THR A 144 -1.84 17.39 -1.28
CA THR A 144 -0.75 17.70 -0.34
C THR A 144 0.08 16.46 -0.03
N GLU A 145 1.30 16.66 0.43
CA GLU A 145 2.07 15.57 1.02
C GLU A 145 1.36 15.09 2.30
N GLU A 146 1.06 13.80 2.34
CA GLU A 146 0.56 13.13 3.53
C GLU A 146 1.79 12.74 4.35
N SER A 147 2.09 13.49 5.41
CA SER A 147 3.25 13.21 6.25
C SER A 147 3.06 11.90 7.00
N SER A 148 3.94 10.92 6.75
CA SER A 148 4.10 9.73 7.59
C SER A 148 4.77 10.02 8.95
N ALA A 149 5.03 11.30 9.29
CA ALA A 149 5.85 11.71 10.42
C ALA A 149 5.09 12.02 11.73
N TYR A 150 3.85 11.54 11.89
CA TYR A 150 3.16 11.63 13.18
C TYR A 150 2.49 10.30 13.52
N VAL A 151 3.23 9.44 14.22
CA VAL A 151 2.86 8.69 15.44
C VAL A 151 4.14 8.04 15.98
#